data_AF-A0A2G3NXH1-F1
#
_entry.id   AF-A0A2G3NXH1-F1
#
_cell.length_a   1.000
_cell.length_b   1.000
_cell.length_c   1.000
_cell.angle_alpha   90.00
_cell.angle_beta   90.00
_cell.angle_gamma   90.00
#
_symmetry.space_group_name_H-M   'P 1'
#
loop_
_entity.id
_entity.type
_entity.pdbx_description
1 polymer ?
#
loop_
_entity_poly.entity_id
_entity_poly.type
_entity_poly.pdbx_seq_one_letter_code
_entity_poly.pdbx_strand_id
1 'polypeptide(L)'
;MVVIIMRCGFGLLLTTTILLRLGTTATRRKQMNKQEAIEKIKNIETLNINDIIAGQSVDMVIKNQVLDIINQIDEPQKPKVPQVAVEFYERYKDDNLVLGEWFGDFYSNEAIEEFPRMDELTKWLYDNDNETNRQREFALVTLVTLGIDAVEVEKEKLYTVELPNPNAGGYVVLCKTGDGRVSIAFANTGRWQGVKNVQLTEAEIKQDFDWAWQFAKEVDE
;
A
#
# COMPACT_ATOMS: atom_id res chain seq x y z
N MET A 1 20.76 0.48 32.80
CA MET A 1 21.43 1.80 32.77
C MET A 1 22.66 1.65 31.92
N VAL A 2 22.59 2.02 30.64
CA VAL A 2 23.74 1.94 29.73
C VAL A 2 24.25 3.37 29.55
N VAL A 3 25.46 3.64 30.02
CA VAL A 3 26.13 4.93 29.84
C VAL A 3 26.99 4.80 28.59
N ILE A 4 26.54 5.37 27.48
CA ILE A 4 27.34 5.46 26.25
C ILE A 4 28.18 6.74 26.36
N ILE A 5 29.50 6.59 26.51
CA ILE A 5 30.45 7.70 26.50
C ILE A 5 30.95 7.86 25.06
N MET A 6 30.36 8.79 24.29
CA MET A 6 30.98 9.24 23.04
C MET A 6 32.07 10.25 23.37
N ARG A 7 33.32 9.92 23.04
CA ARG A 7 34.43 10.88 23.03
C ARG A 7 34.46 11.59 21.67
N CYS A 8 33.97 12.83 21.62
CA CYS A 8 34.34 13.77 20.57
C CYS A 8 35.46 14.67 21.11
N GLY A 9 36.59 14.71 20.40
CA GLY A 9 37.72 15.56 20.72
C GLY A 9 37.39 17.02 20.44
N PHE A 10 37.03 17.76 21.46
CA PHE A 10 37.43 19.15 21.77
C PHE A 10 36.64 19.55 23.03
N GLY A 11 37.34 20.08 24.02
CA GLY A 11 36.83 20.20 25.39
C GLY A 11 35.59 21.07 25.52
N LEU A 12 34.48 20.47 25.95
CA LEU A 12 33.51 21.01 26.90
C LEU A 12 32.61 19.84 27.35
N LEU A 13 32.66 19.47 28.64
CA LEU A 13 31.80 18.44 29.22
C LEU A 13 30.39 19.01 29.44
N LEU A 14 29.50 18.88 28.45
CA LEU A 14 28.07 19.00 28.67
C LEU A 14 27.50 17.60 28.93
N THR A 15 27.29 17.27 30.20
CA THR A 15 26.53 16.08 30.59
C THR A 15 25.04 16.36 30.40
N THR A 16 24.52 16.11 29.20
CA THR A 16 23.07 16.13 28.96
C THR A 16 22.47 14.83 29.51
N THR A 17 21.86 14.90 30.68
CA THR A 17 21.06 13.81 31.24
C THR A 17 19.75 13.69 30.44
N ILE A 18 19.70 12.78 29.47
CA ILE A 18 18.46 12.41 28.80
C ILE A 18 17.70 11.45 29.73
N LEU A 19 16.65 11.94 30.39
CA LEU A 19 15.66 11.09 31.03
C LEU A 19 14.87 10.38 29.91
N LEU A 20 15.26 9.15 29.59
CA LEU A 20 14.38 8.21 28.89
C LEU A 20 13.24 7.86 29.85
N ARG A 21 12.15 8.62 29.73
CA ARG A 21 10.85 8.29 30.33
C ARG A 21 10.41 6.98 29.68
N LEU A 22 10.64 5.86 30.36
CA LEU A 22 10.12 4.55 29.97
C LEU A 22 8.61 4.70 29.83
N GLY A 23 8.16 4.76 28.58
CA GLY A 23 6.76 4.66 28.23
C GLY A 23 6.21 3.38 28.85
N THR A 24 5.07 3.54 29.51
CA THR A 24 4.15 2.49 29.94
C THR A 24 4.26 1.24 29.08
N THR A 25 4.69 0.14 29.71
CA THR A 25 4.65 -1.21 29.15
C THR A 25 3.21 -1.60 28.85
N ALA A 26 2.72 -1.25 27.66
CA ALA A 26 1.63 -2.00 27.06
C ALA A 26 2.15 -3.42 26.89
N THR A 27 1.55 -4.38 27.61
CA THR A 27 1.85 -5.80 27.48
C THR A 27 1.56 -6.19 26.03
N ARG A 28 2.58 -6.19 25.16
CA ARG A 28 2.45 -6.67 23.78
C ARG A 28 2.08 -8.14 23.88
N ARG A 29 0.79 -8.47 23.71
CA ARG A 29 0.30 -9.85 23.71
C ARG A 29 1.16 -10.61 22.69
N LYS A 30 1.82 -11.68 23.11
CA LYS A 30 2.65 -12.48 22.19
C LYS A 30 1.72 -13.04 21.12
N GLN A 31 1.87 -12.49 19.94
CA GLN A 31 1.14 -12.80 18.73
C GLN A 31 1.64 -14.14 18.17
N MET A 32 0.73 -15.06 17.83
CA MET A 32 1.08 -16.46 17.50
C MET A 32 1.33 -16.60 16.00
N ASN A 33 2.46 -17.20 15.60
CA ASN A 33 2.71 -17.49 14.18
C ASN A 33 2.09 -18.83 13.76
N LYS A 34 1.97 -19.05 12.45
CA LYS A 34 1.38 -20.27 11.87
C LYS A 34 2.02 -21.57 12.38
N GLN A 35 3.35 -21.60 12.55
CA GLN A 35 4.06 -22.81 13.00
C GLN A 35 3.77 -23.12 14.47
N GLU A 36 3.73 -22.10 15.33
CA GLU A 36 3.36 -22.25 16.73
C GLU A 36 1.92 -22.77 16.87
N ALA A 37 1.00 -22.30 16.03
CA ALA A 37 -0.38 -22.79 16.03
C ALA A 37 -0.51 -24.25 15.57
N ILE A 38 0.20 -24.65 14.52
CA ILE A 38 0.23 -26.04 14.05
C ILE A 38 0.73 -26.97 15.16
N GLU A 39 1.81 -26.60 15.84
CA GLU A 39 2.35 -27.39 16.95
C GLU A 39 1.39 -27.44 18.14
N LYS A 40 0.69 -26.35 18.46
CA LYS A 40 -0.35 -26.40 19.51
C LYS A 40 -1.50 -27.33 19.12
N ILE A 41 -1.95 -27.31 17.87
CA ILE A 41 -3.05 -28.16 17.40
C ILE A 41 -2.64 -29.65 17.43
N LYS A 42 -1.41 -29.98 17.00
CA LYS A 42 -0.89 -31.36 17.08
C LYS A 42 -0.82 -31.90 18.51
N ASN A 43 -0.64 -31.02 19.49
CA ASN A 43 -0.52 -31.37 20.90
C ASN A 43 -1.83 -31.25 21.69
N ILE A 44 -2.97 -30.99 21.01
CA ILE A 44 -4.29 -31.04 21.67
C ILE A 44 -4.56 -32.48 22.10
N GLU A 45 -5.12 -32.65 23.29
CA GLU A 45 -5.64 -33.96 23.71
C GLU A 45 -6.78 -34.40 22.78
N THR A 46 -6.58 -35.53 22.12
CA THR A 46 -7.54 -36.09 21.17
C THR A 46 -8.26 -37.31 21.74
N LEU A 47 -9.49 -37.53 21.27
CA LEU A 47 -10.18 -38.81 21.46
C LEU A 47 -10.00 -39.65 20.20
N ASN A 48 -9.25 -40.74 20.33
CA ASN A 48 -9.05 -41.67 19.23
C ASN A 48 -10.27 -42.58 19.08
N ILE A 49 -10.86 -42.60 17.89
CA ILE A 49 -11.99 -43.47 17.55
C ILE A 49 -11.58 -44.36 16.37
N ASN A 50 -11.82 -45.66 16.51
CA ASN A 50 -11.71 -46.59 15.40
C ASN A 50 -13.02 -46.56 14.62
N ASP A 51 -13.00 -45.90 13.45
CA ASP A 51 -14.12 -45.92 12.53
C ASP A 51 -14.14 -47.28 11.82
N ILE A 52 -15.03 -48.15 12.29
CA ILE A 52 -15.22 -49.51 11.76
C ILE A 52 -15.71 -49.48 10.31
N ILE A 53 -16.42 -48.43 9.89
CA ILE A 53 -17.00 -48.30 8.55
C ILE A 53 -15.91 -47.84 7.56
N ALA A 54 -15.09 -46.88 7.96
CA ALA A 54 -13.97 -46.38 7.15
C ALA A 54 -12.69 -47.22 7.26
N GLY A 55 -12.62 -48.15 8.22
CA GLY A 55 -11.46 -49.01 8.47
C GLY A 55 -10.23 -48.26 8.98
N GLN A 56 -10.41 -47.08 9.58
CA GLN A 56 -9.32 -46.19 9.99
C GLN A 56 -9.53 -45.62 11.39
N SER A 57 -8.43 -45.35 12.08
CA SER A 57 -8.43 -44.61 13.33
C SER A 57 -8.44 -43.11 13.04
N VAL A 58 -9.32 -42.38 13.72
CA VAL A 58 -9.47 -40.92 13.61
C VAL A 58 -9.32 -40.26 14.98
N ASP A 59 -8.62 -39.14 15.01
CA ASP A 59 -8.47 -38.32 16.20
C ASP A 59 -9.53 -37.21 16.23
N MET A 60 -10.40 -37.23 17.23
CA MET A 60 -11.39 -36.19 17.46
C MET A 60 -10.81 -35.07 18.32
N VAL A 61 -11.02 -33.83 17.88
CA VAL A 61 -10.64 -32.61 18.58
C VAL A 61 -11.87 -31.77 18.91
N ILE A 62 -11.83 -31.05 20.04
CA ILE A 62 -12.88 -30.09 20.39
C ILE A 62 -12.75 -28.87 19.47
N LYS A 63 -13.75 -28.65 18.62
CA LYS A 63 -13.78 -27.56 17.64
C LYS A 63 -13.42 -26.18 18.24
N ASN A 64 -13.94 -25.87 19.42
CA ASN A 64 -13.69 -24.58 20.06
C ASN A 64 -12.22 -24.39 20.46
N GLN A 65 -11.51 -25.44 20.87
CA GLN A 65 -10.08 -25.35 21.19
C GLN A 65 -9.26 -25.01 19.94
N VAL A 66 -9.61 -25.62 18.80
CA VAL A 66 -8.96 -25.32 17.52
C VAL A 66 -9.24 -23.89 17.08
N LEU A 67 -10.50 -23.44 17.18
CA LEU A 67 -10.87 -22.06 16.86
C LEU A 67 -10.16 -21.05 17.77
N ASP A 68 -10.03 -21.32 19.06
CA ASP A 68 -9.33 -20.45 20.00
C ASP A 68 -7.85 -20.29 19.65
N ILE A 69 -7.21 -21.35 19.15
CA ILE A 69 -5.82 -21.30 18.67
C ILE A 69 -5.72 -20.52 17.37
N ILE A 70 -6.61 -20.77 16.40
CA ILE A 70 -6.62 -20.09 15.10
C ILE A 70 -6.88 -18.59 15.29
N ASN A 71 -7.80 -18.21 16.17
CA ASN A 71 -8.13 -16.80 16.46
C ASN A 71 -6.98 -16.03 17.14
N GLN A 72 -5.94 -16.72 17.60
CA GLN A 72 -4.73 -16.12 18.14
C GLN A 72 -3.60 -15.99 17.09
N ILE A 73 -3.78 -16.58 15.90
CA ILE A 73 -2.85 -16.40 14.77
C ILE A 73 -3.06 -15.00 14.21
N ASP A 74 -1.98 -14.26 14.05
CA ASP A 74 -2.08 -13.00 13.32
C ASP A 74 -2.10 -13.26 11.85
N GLU A 75 -3.14 -12.70 11.23
CA GLU A 75 -3.13 -12.54 9.80
C GLU A 75 -2.00 -11.57 9.46
N PRO A 76 -1.04 -11.98 8.61
CA PRO A 76 0.02 -11.08 8.19
C PRO A 76 -0.65 -9.85 7.57
N GLN A 77 -0.37 -8.67 8.12
CA GLN A 77 -0.87 -7.43 7.54
C GLN A 77 -0.25 -7.29 6.15
N LYS A 78 -1.11 -7.25 5.14
CA LYS A 78 -0.70 -6.99 3.77
C LYS A 78 -0.07 -5.60 3.71
N PRO A 79 1.12 -5.43 3.10
CA PRO A 79 1.68 -4.11 2.94
C PRO A 79 0.80 -3.30 1.98
N LYS A 80 0.70 -2.00 2.25
CA LYS A 80 -0.07 -1.08 1.40
C LYS A 80 0.76 -0.64 0.21
N VAL A 81 0.13 -0.61 -0.96
CA VAL A 81 0.73 -0.10 -2.20
C VAL A 81 -0.23 0.86 -2.89
N PRO A 82 0.26 1.94 -3.51
CA PRO A 82 -0.58 2.84 -4.29
C PRO A 82 -0.95 2.21 -5.63
N GLN A 83 -1.98 2.77 -6.27
CA GLN A 83 -2.43 2.35 -7.59
C GLN A 83 -1.29 2.39 -8.64
N VAL A 84 -0.41 3.41 -8.59
CA VAL A 84 0.74 3.52 -9.50
C VAL A 84 1.71 2.34 -9.41
N ALA A 85 1.87 1.71 -8.23
CA ALA A 85 2.71 0.53 -8.08
C ALA A 85 2.07 -0.72 -8.72
N VAL A 86 0.74 -0.82 -8.67
CA VAL A 86 -0.01 -1.88 -9.36
C VAL A 86 0.05 -1.71 -10.87
N GLU A 87 -0.07 -0.48 -11.37
CA GLU A 87 0.07 -0.17 -12.80
C GLU A 87 1.48 -0.50 -13.31
N PHE A 88 2.51 -0.17 -12.53
CA PHE A 88 3.89 -0.54 -12.81
C PHE A 88 4.06 -2.08 -12.86
N TYR A 89 3.54 -2.79 -11.86
CA TYR A 89 3.54 -4.26 -11.86
C TYR A 89 2.85 -4.84 -13.11
N GLU A 90 1.64 -4.40 -13.42
CA GLU A 90 0.88 -4.88 -14.57
C GLU A 90 1.58 -4.60 -15.90
N ARG A 91 2.33 -3.50 -16.01
CA ARG A 91 3.09 -3.14 -17.22
C ARG A 91 4.26 -4.09 -17.49
N TYR A 92 4.94 -4.55 -16.44
CA TYR A 92 6.22 -5.27 -16.52
C TYR A 92 6.16 -6.74 -16.05
N LYS A 93 5.03 -7.23 -15.54
CA LYS A 93 4.90 -8.60 -15.01
C LYS A 93 5.23 -9.71 -16.00
N ASP A 94 5.07 -9.46 -17.30
CA ASP A 94 5.33 -10.41 -18.38
C ASP A 94 6.76 -10.30 -18.94
N ASP A 95 7.54 -9.30 -18.51
CA ASP A 95 8.87 -9.00 -19.04
C ASP A 95 9.99 -9.83 -18.39
N ASN A 96 9.64 -10.78 -17.51
CA ASN A 96 10.57 -11.70 -16.81
C ASN A 96 11.75 -11.00 -16.11
N LEU A 97 11.50 -9.82 -15.56
CA LEU A 97 12.50 -9.04 -14.85
C LEU A 97 13.02 -9.76 -13.61
N VAL A 98 14.34 -9.73 -13.39
CA VAL A 98 14.92 -10.16 -12.11
C VAL A 98 14.65 -9.11 -11.03
N LEU A 99 14.63 -9.51 -9.76
CA LEU A 99 14.26 -8.62 -8.64
C LEU A 99 15.01 -7.28 -8.62
N GLY A 100 16.28 -7.23 -9.04
CA GLY A 100 17.04 -5.98 -9.11
C GLY A 100 16.57 -5.01 -10.20
N GLU A 101 16.01 -5.51 -11.30
CA GLU A 101 15.54 -4.71 -12.43
C GLU A 101 14.23 -3.98 -12.11
N TRP A 102 13.41 -4.52 -11.21
CA TRP A 102 12.22 -3.85 -10.67
C TRP A 102 12.53 -2.53 -9.93
N PHE A 103 13.79 -2.33 -9.55
CA PHE A 103 14.29 -1.14 -8.86
C PHE A 103 15.31 -0.35 -9.70
N GLY A 104 15.42 -0.65 -10.99
CA GLY A 104 16.39 -0.06 -11.91
C GLY A 104 15.83 1.06 -12.78
N ASP A 105 16.69 2.01 -13.12
CA ASP A 105 16.54 2.96 -14.24
C ASP A 105 15.26 3.80 -14.32
N PHE A 106 14.66 4.14 -13.17
CA PHE A 106 13.50 5.03 -13.05
C PHE A 106 13.64 6.41 -13.74
N TYR A 107 14.88 6.84 -14.00
CA TYR A 107 15.18 8.13 -14.61
C TYR A 107 15.68 8.03 -16.06
N SER A 108 15.70 6.83 -16.64
CA SER A 108 16.00 6.68 -18.07
C SER A 108 14.85 7.24 -18.91
N ASN A 109 15.18 7.84 -20.05
CA ASN A 109 14.14 8.38 -20.94
C ASN A 109 13.23 7.26 -21.42
N GLU A 110 13.80 6.10 -21.68
CA GLU A 110 13.10 4.88 -22.10
C GLU A 110 12.07 4.45 -21.05
N ALA A 111 12.45 4.37 -19.76
CA ALA A 111 11.51 3.99 -18.70
C ALA A 111 10.38 5.02 -18.51
N ILE A 112 10.68 6.31 -18.66
CA ILE A 112 9.67 7.39 -18.56
C ILE A 112 8.71 7.35 -19.76
N GLU A 113 9.21 7.09 -20.96
CA GLU A 113 8.37 6.92 -22.16
C GLU A 113 7.46 5.70 -22.05
N GLU A 114 7.98 4.58 -21.53
CA GLU A 114 7.20 3.36 -21.35
C GLU A 114 6.20 3.42 -20.19
N PHE A 115 6.52 4.18 -19.14
CA PHE A 115 5.70 4.36 -17.97
C PHE A 115 5.66 5.84 -17.54
N PRO A 116 4.74 6.65 -18.09
CA PRO A 116 4.69 8.10 -17.85
C PRO A 116 4.52 8.52 -16.38
N ARG A 117 4.02 7.63 -15.52
CA ARG A 117 3.85 7.85 -14.07
C ARG A 117 5.10 7.45 -13.26
N MET A 118 6.26 7.29 -13.89
CA MET A 118 7.49 6.85 -13.23
C MET A 118 7.92 7.76 -12.08
N ASP A 119 7.78 9.08 -12.24
CA ASP A 119 8.09 10.07 -11.20
C ASP A 119 7.23 9.87 -9.94
N GLU A 120 5.96 9.55 -10.11
CA GLU A 120 5.04 9.29 -8.99
C GLU A 120 5.43 8.01 -8.23
N LEU A 121 5.73 6.92 -8.95
CA LEU A 121 6.25 5.69 -8.35
C LEU A 121 7.56 5.93 -7.58
N THR A 122 8.47 6.71 -8.18
CA THR A 122 9.78 6.99 -7.61
C THR A 122 9.69 7.85 -6.35
N LYS A 123 8.83 8.87 -6.36
CA LYS A 123 8.52 9.68 -5.16
C LYS A 123 7.89 8.82 -4.06
N TRP A 124 6.96 7.93 -4.43
CA TRP A 124 6.44 6.98 -3.48
C TRP A 124 7.56 6.10 -2.90
N LEU A 125 8.46 5.53 -3.69
CA LEU A 125 9.53 4.68 -3.16
C LEU A 125 10.54 5.43 -2.28
N TYR A 126 10.90 6.67 -2.64
CA TYR A 126 12.13 7.30 -2.11
C TYR A 126 11.99 8.71 -1.51
N ASP A 127 10.88 9.43 -1.70
CA ASP A 127 10.69 10.79 -1.17
C ASP A 127 10.17 10.80 0.29
N ASN A 128 10.80 9.99 1.16
CA ASN A 128 10.43 9.81 2.56
C ASN A 128 11.67 9.48 3.41
N ASP A 129 11.48 9.19 4.70
CA ASP A 129 12.55 8.71 5.54
C ASP A 129 12.99 7.27 5.19
N ASN A 130 14.23 6.91 5.56
CA ASN A 130 14.83 5.61 5.23
C ASN A 130 14.04 4.40 5.74
N GLU A 131 13.28 4.52 6.83
CA GLU A 131 12.48 3.42 7.33
C GLU A 131 11.23 3.21 6.47
N THR A 132 10.54 4.30 6.15
CA THR A 132 9.40 4.28 5.23
C THR A 132 9.80 3.77 3.84
N ASN A 133 10.94 4.22 3.29
CA ASN A 133 11.42 3.76 1.99
C ASN A 133 11.63 2.24 1.98
N ARG A 134 12.27 1.67 3.02
CA ARG A 134 12.45 0.21 3.13
C ARG A 134 11.14 -0.57 3.22
N GLN A 135 10.14 -0.01 3.90
CA GLN A 135 8.82 -0.63 3.97
C GLN A 135 8.11 -0.63 2.60
N ARG A 136 8.28 0.44 1.82
CA ARG A 136 7.71 0.55 0.46
C ARG A 136 8.45 -0.34 -0.54
N GLU A 137 9.76 -0.46 -0.44
CA GLU A 137 10.54 -1.45 -1.18
C GLU A 137 10.05 -2.87 -0.87
N PHE A 138 9.85 -3.20 0.40
CA PHE A 138 9.28 -4.49 0.81
C PHE A 138 7.86 -4.70 0.25
N ALA A 139 7.03 -3.65 0.23
CA ALA A 139 5.69 -3.70 -0.35
C ALA A 139 5.73 -3.99 -1.85
N LEU A 140 6.63 -3.32 -2.60
CA LEU A 140 6.82 -3.56 -4.02
C LEU A 140 7.38 -4.97 -4.28
N VAL A 141 8.37 -5.42 -3.50
CA VAL A 141 8.87 -6.82 -3.57
C VAL A 141 7.73 -7.81 -3.34
N THR A 142 6.88 -7.57 -2.34
CA THR A 142 5.72 -8.42 -2.04
C THR A 142 4.76 -8.47 -3.23
N LEU A 143 4.44 -7.32 -3.84
CA LEU A 143 3.59 -7.23 -5.02
C LEU A 143 4.17 -8.01 -6.22
N VAL A 144 5.44 -7.79 -6.56
CA VAL A 144 6.05 -8.40 -7.77
C VAL A 144 6.33 -9.89 -7.60
N THR A 145 6.52 -10.36 -6.36
CA THR A 145 6.82 -11.79 -6.08
C THR A 145 5.58 -12.63 -5.80
N LEU A 146 4.59 -12.08 -5.08
CA LEU A 146 3.42 -12.83 -4.61
C LEU A 146 2.12 -12.41 -5.32
N GLY A 147 2.16 -11.33 -6.10
CA GLY A 147 1.02 -10.81 -6.84
C GLY A 147 0.13 -9.86 -6.04
N ILE A 148 -0.90 -9.33 -6.71
CA ILE A 148 -1.82 -8.32 -6.18
C ILE A 148 -2.56 -8.79 -4.93
N ASP A 149 -2.87 -10.09 -4.83
CA ASP A 149 -3.58 -10.66 -3.66
C ASP A 149 -2.75 -10.60 -2.37
N ALA A 150 -1.44 -10.37 -2.44
CA ALA A 150 -0.55 -10.30 -1.28
C ALA A 150 -0.43 -8.89 -0.68
N VAL A 151 -0.99 -7.87 -1.34
CA VAL A 151 -0.90 -6.47 -0.93
C VAL A 151 -2.28 -5.85 -0.71
N GLU A 152 -2.35 -4.73 0.00
CA GLU A 152 -3.54 -3.89 0.10
C GLU A 152 -3.36 -2.69 -0.85
N VAL A 153 -4.22 -2.56 -1.86
CA VAL A 153 -4.15 -1.43 -2.79
C VAL A 153 -4.84 -0.22 -2.17
N GLU A 154 -4.10 0.87 -2.02
CA GLU A 154 -4.63 2.15 -1.55
C GLU A 154 -5.56 2.72 -2.61
N LYS A 155 -6.77 3.09 -2.20
CA LYS A 155 -7.72 3.74 -3.08
C LYS A 155 -7.19 5.13 -3.44
N GLU A 156 -7.02 5.36 -4.74
CA GLU A 156 -6.57 6.64 -5.26
C GLU A 156 -7.70 7.68 -5.17
N LYS A 157 -7.40 8.85 -4.61
CA LYS A 157 -8.36 9.95 -4.51
C LYS A 157 -8.63 10.52 -5.89
N LEU A 158 -9.91 10.61 -6.23
CA LEU A 158 -10.36 11.18 -7.50
C LEU A 158 -11.02 12.54 -7.30
N TYR A 159 -10.87 13.39 -8.30
CA TYR A 159 -11.35 14.76 -8.29
C TYR A 159 -12.11 15.06 -9.57
N THR A 160 -13.11 15.92 -9.46
CA THR A 160 -13.76 16.56 -10.60
C THR A 160 -13.38 18.03 -10.63
N VAL A 161 -13.15 18.58 -11.82
CA VAL A 161 -12.78 19.99 -12.01
C VAL A 161 -13.79 20.66 -12.93
N GLU A 162 -14.53 21.62 -12.38
CA GLU A 162 -15.44 22.50 -13.12
C GLU A 162 -14.82 23.89 -13.25
N LEU A 163 -14.54 24.31 -14.49
CA LEU A 163 -14.00 25.64 -14.76
C LEU A 163 -15.12 26.68 -14.78
N PRO A 164 -14.94 27.83 -14.10
CA PRO A 164 -15.97 28.85 -14.04
C PRO A 164 -16.25 29.44 -15.43
N ASN A 165 -17.47 29.25 -15.92
CA ASN A 165 -17.95 29.87 -17.13
C ASN A 165 -19.40 30.36 -16.95
N PRO A 166 -19.61 31.58 -16.41
CA PRO A 166 -20.94 32.05 -16.00
C PRO A 166 -21.91 32.27 -17.18
N ASN A 167 -21.41 32.33 -18.41
CA ASN A 167 -22.22 32.56 -19.61
C ASN A 167 -22.42 31.28 -20.45
N ALA A 168 -21.93 30.14 -19.99
CA ALA A 168 -22.14 28.87 -20.66
C ALA A 168 -23.54 28.31 -20.40
N GLY A 169 -24.17 27.74 -21.43
CA GLY A 169 -25.41 26.95 -21.29
C GLY A 169 -25.20 25.55 -20.70
N GLY A 170 -24.03 25.28 -20.12
CA GLY A 170 -23.58 23.96 -19.66
C GLY A 170 -22.30 24.09 -18.84
N TYR A 171 -21.63 22.96 -18.61
CA TYR A 171 -20.47 22.87 -17.73
C TYR A 171 -19.18 22.75 -18.53
N VAL A 172 -18.17 23.55 -18.19
CA VAL A 172 -16.81 23.41 -18.73
C VAL A 172 -16.00 22.63 -17.72
N VAL A 173 -15.48 21.47 -18.10
CA VAL A 173 -14.86 20.53 -17.15
C VAL A 173 -13.55 19.99 -17.70
N LEU A 174 -12.68 19.50 -16.80
CA LEU A 174 -11.56 18.66 -17.23
C LEU A 174 -12.03 17.22 -17.40
N CYS A 175 -11.54 16.56 -18.45
CA CYS A 175 -11.78 15.14 -18.66
C CYS A 175 -10.57 14.45 -19.29
N LYS A 176 -10.44 13.16 -19.01
CA LYS A 176 -9.51 12.24 -19.64
C LYS A 176 -10.06 11.83 -21.01
N THR A 177 -9.26 12.02 -22.04
CA THR A 177 -9.55 11.62 -23.41
C THR A 177 -9.25 10.14 -23.64
N GLY A 178 -9.66 9.57 -24.77
CA GLY A 178 -9.45 8.15 -25.08
C GLY A 178 -7.97 7.75 -25.20
N ASP A 179 -7.09 8.70 -25.46
CA ASP A 179 -5.63 8.57 -25.48
C ASP A 179 -4.98 8.92 -24.13
N GLY A 180 -5.75 9.05 -23.06
CA GLY A 180 -5.26 9.19 -21.68
C GLY A 180 -4.85 10.60 -21.25
N ARG A 181 -4.89 11.59 -22.15
CA ARG A 181 -4.56 12.99 -21.84
C ARG A 181 -5.71 13.71 -21.14
N VAL A 182 -5.39 14.72 -20.34
CA VAL A 182 -6.40 15.62 -19.77
C VAL A 182 -6.71 16.73 -20.76
N SER A 183 -7.98 17.03 -20.95
CA SER A 183 -8.45 18.09 -21.84
C SER A 183 -9.64 18.84 -21.25
N ILE A 184 -9.89 20.05 -21.75
CA ILE A 184 -11.10 20.81 -21.42
C ILE A 184 -12.23 20.35 -22.34
N ALA A 185 -13.35 19.96 -21.75
CA ALA A 185 -14.55 19.52 -22.46
C ALA A 185 -15.80 20.28 -22.01
N PHE A 186 -16.83 20.21 -22.85
CA PHE A 186 -18.15 20.78 -22.57
C PHE A 186 -19.14 19.65 -22.23
N ALA A 187 -19.79 19.75 -21.08
CA ALA A 187 -20.83 18.83 -20.65
C ALA A 187 -22.20 19.52 -20.62
N ASN A 188 -23.16 18.95 -21.33
CA ASN A 188 -24.52 19.51 -21.45
C ASN A 188 -25.45 19.15 -20.29
N THR A 189 -25.01 18.30 -19.35
CA THR A 189 -25.88 17.73 -18.32
C THR A 189 -25.20 17.80 -16.96
N GLY A 190 -25.95 18.16 -15.92
CA GLY A 190 -25.45 18.18 -14.53
C GLY A 190 -25.14 16.80 -13.93
N ARG A 191 -25.27 15.69 -14.69
CA ARG A 191 -24.85 14.36 -14.25
C ARG A 191 -23.39 14.06 -14.59
N TRP A 192 -22.66 15.05 -15.10
CA TRP A 192 -21.29 14.90 -15.57
C TRP A 192 -20.34 14.43 -14.46
N GLN A 193 -20.55 14.80 -13.18
CA GLN A 193 -19.65 14.40 -12.08
C GLN A 193 -19.57 12.87 -11.87
N GLY A 194 -20.62 12.13 -12.26
CA GLY A 194 -20.65 10.68 -12.17
C GLY A 194 -19.99 9.95 -13.34
N VAL A 195 -19.49 10.69 -14.35
CA VAL A 195 -18.87 10.09 -15.53
C VAL A 195 -17.39 9.80 -15.23
N LYS A 196 -16.96 8.55 -15.39
CA LYS A 196 -15.60 8.13 -15.02
C LYS A 196 -14.49 8.97 -15.64
N ASN A 197 -14.67 9.44 -16.88
CA ASN A 197 -13.63 10.19 -17.57
C ASN A 197 -13.47 11.64 -17.07
N VAL A 198 -14.33 12.16 -16.21
CA VAL A 198 -14.12 13.47 -15.56
C VAL A 198 -13.57 13.35 -14.14
N GLN A 199 -13.42 12.11 -13.65
CA GLN A 199 -12.85 11.80 -12.35
C GLN A 199 -11.36 11.56 -12.56
N LEU A 200 -10.56 12.54 -12.19
CA LEU A 200 -9.13 12.60 -12.46
C LEU A 200 -8.34 12.51 -11.17
N THR A 201 -7.12 11.97 -11.26
CA THR A 201 -6.19 11.99 -10.14
C THR A 201 -5.57 13.37 -9.98
N GLU A 202 -5.01 13.67 -8.80
CA GLU A 202 -4.29 14.92 -8.60
C GLU A 202 -3.11 15.07 -9.58
N ALA A 203 -2.37 13.98 -9.83
CA ALA A 203 -1.25 13.96 -10.74
C ALA A 203 -1.67 14.32 -12.19
N GLU A 204 -2.78 13.74 -12.66
CA GLU A 204 -3.32 14.02 -14.00
C GLU A 204 -3.72 15.49 -14.17
N ILE A 205 -4.33 16.09 -13.16
CA ILE A 205 -4.71 17.50 -13.20
C ILE A 205 -3.45 18.38 -13.19
N LYS A 206 -2.51 18.10 -12.28
CA LYS A 206 -1.32 18.94 -12.09
C LYS A 206 -0.30 18.83 -13.21
N GLN A 207 -0.33 17.77 -14.00
CA GLN A 207 0.57 17.58 -15.13
C GLN A 207 0.49 18.73 -16.15
N ASP A 208 -0.72 19.07 -16.59
CA ASP A 208 -0.94 20.09 -17.64
C ASP A 208 -1.82 21.27 -17.18
N PHE A 209 -2.59 21.09 -16.10
CA PHE A 209 -3.62 22.01 -15.63
C PHE A 209 -3.47 22.33 -14.13
N ASP A 210 -2.25 22.43 -13.60
CA ASP A 210 -1.99 22.77 -12.18
C ASP A 210 -2.75 24.03 -11.72
N TRP A 211 -2.88 25.03 -12.61
CA TRP A 211 -3.67 26.24 -12.34
C TRP A 211 -5.17 25.98 -12.05
N ALA A 212 -5.72 24.89 -12.57
CA ALA A 212 -7.13 24.51 -12.40
C ALA A 212 -7.37 23.71 -11.11
N TRP A 213 -6.32 23.31 -10.40
CA TRP A 213 -6.41 22.57 -9.14
C TRP A 213 -7.25 23.29 -8.08
N GLN A 214 -7.27 24.63 -8.09
CA GLN A 214 -8.10 25.45 -7.20
C GLN A 214 -9.61 25.21 -7.34
N PHE A 215 -10.05 24.59 -8.44
CA PHE A 215 -11.45 24.25 -8.70
C PHE A 215 -11.78 22.77 -8.47
N ALA A 216 -10.79 21.96 -8.05
CA ALA A 216 -10.96 20.54 -7.84
C ALA A 216 -11.90 20.26 -6.65
N LYS A 217 -12.81 19.30 -6.85
CA LYS A 217 -13.71 18.77 -5.83
C LYS A 217 -13.49 17.27 -5.72
N GLU A 218 -13.18 16.80 -4.51
CA GLU A 218 -13.04 15.38 -4.20
C GLU A 218 -14.35 14.64 -4.52
N VAL A 219 -14.22 13.47 -5.12
CA VAL A 219 -15.35 12.58 -5.40
C VAL A 219 -15.54 11.70 -4.18
N ASP A 220 -16.66 11.88 -3.48
CA ASP A 220 -17.04 10.99 -2.37
C ASP A 220 -17.35 9.58 -2.91
N GLU A 221 -16.84 8.55 -2.23
CA GLU A 221 -17.07 7.13 -2.54
C GLU A 221 -18.50 6.63 -2.25
#